data_AF-A0AAW0H7C1-F1
#
_entry.id   AF-A0AAW0H7C1-F1
#
_cell.length_a   1.000
_cell.length_b   1.000
_cell.length_c   1.000
_cell.angle_alpha   90.00
_cell.angle_beta   90.00
_cell.angle_gamma   90.00
#
_symmetry.space_group_name_H-M   'P 1'
#
loop_
_entity.id
_entity.type
_entity.pdbx_description
1 polymer ?
#
loop_
_entity_poly.entity_id
_entity_poly.type
_entity_poly.pdbx_seq_one_letter_code
_entity_poly.pdbx_strand_id
1 'polypeptide(L)'
;MEYVAAPSPRPGVPLQVTENVVPGTEDWLPRVSGQPTWATGLEGEYQTDPEPSEKQRLQISKELVDLQIATHRLREQHETEVFELKREVLRLESRVLELELHGNGDCRGHGVQPAANPGQHKVPPPEPAFVHQQKLQGELNWVLEHHRVRQQALETRVAVLGRQLQRAQEEARAAGQRLAAQAMVLSTCQDQLRQAEAENAQLQLQLKKLNEEYAVRLQRYAKETVETANSTDQAALQTFLEATLQDIRAAHRSREQQLAQAARTYRKRLVDLSRKQELLLSTCRARDTTSWSQIQQKLRDFSQDTQVVDKMGTPSLHPALAHDSFLHQVELERERAQLMVRATMAEQQLSELQEYVDQHLGRYKQEIQRLRKLVKTGDPQGVEAIPSSRPRRPRTRSH
;
A
#
# COMPACT_ATOMS: atom_id res chain seq x y z
N MET A 1 55.98 -81.33 -48.62
CA MET A 1 57.26 -81.31 -47.86
C MET A 1 56.93 -80.89 -46.43
N GLU A 2 57.54 -81.61 -45.49
CA GLU A 2 57.73 -81.29 -44.07
C GLU A 2 56.53 -81.30 -43.10
N TYR A 3 56.40 -82.46 -42.45
CA TYR A 3 56.04 -82.62 -41.03
C TYR A 3 56.96 -81.81 -40.11
N VAL A 4 56.46 -81.37 -38.94
CA VAL A 4 57.05 -81.46 -37.56
C VAL A 4 56.07 -80.73 -36.61
N ALA A 5 55.18 -81.44 -35.91
CA ALA A 5 55.28 -81.93 -34.52
C ALA A 5 55.14 -80.85 -33.41
N ALA A 6 54.14 -81.05 -32.54
CA ALA A 6 53.86 -80.29 -31.33
C ALA A 6 54.90 -80.53 -30.22
N PRO A 7 54.84 -79.73 -29.14
CA PRO A 7 54.75 -80.36 -27.82
C PRO A 7 53.68 -79.72 -26.91
N SER A 8 52.97 -80.54 -26.16
CA SER A 8 52.39 -80.21 -24.84
C SER A 8 53.36 -80.78 -23.78
N PRO A 9 53.54 -80.26 -22.53
CA PRO A 9 52.51 -80.33 -21.47
C PRO A 9 52.56 -79.25 -20.33
N ARG A 10 51.64 -79.40 -19.36
CA ARG A 10 51.23 -78.62 -18.15
C ARG A 10 52.33 -78.48 -17.03
N PRO A 11 52.09 -78.17 -15.71
CA PRO A 11 51.11 -77.34 -14.94
C PRO A 11 51.76 -76.42 -13.83
N GLY A 12 50.97 -75.54 -13.18
CA GLY A 12 51.28 -74.86 -11.88
C GLY A 12 51.36 -73.34 -12.00
N VAL A 13 50.77 -72.48 -11.16
CA VAL A 13 50.65 -72.42 -9.69
C VAL A 13 49.43 -71.54 -9.30
N PRO A 14 48.83 -71.68 -8.10
CA PRO A 14 47.49 -71.20 -7.76
C PRO A 14 47.50 -69.83 -7.08
N LEU A 15 46.59 -68.92 -7.45
CA LEU A 15 46.29 -67.69 -6.69
C LEU A 15 44.79 -67.42 -6.83
N GLN A 16 44.02 -67.81 -5.83
CA GLN A 16 43.56 -66.96 -4.72
C GLN A 16 42.34 -66.12 -5.10
N VAL A 17 41.25 -66.47 -4.41
CA VAL A 17 40.06 -65.68 -4.13
C VAL A 17 40.38 -64.19 -4.14
N THR A 18 39.89 -63.48 -5.14
CA THR A 18 39.73 -62.02 -5.06
C THR A 18 38.25 -61.75 -4.84
N GLU A 19 37.97 -61.30 -3.62
CA GLU A 19 36.72 -60.66 -3.25
C GLU A 19 36.35 -59.61 -4.29
N ASN A 20 35.15 -59.73 -4.84
CA ASN A 20 34.52 -58.67 -5.61
C ASN A 20 34.21 -57.52 -4.64
N VAL A 21 35.19 -56.63 -4.41
CA VAL A 21 34.93 -55.30 -3.88
C VAL A 21 34.29 -54.49 -4.99
N VAL A 22 32.98 -54.37 -4.91
CA VAL A 22 32.16 -53.42 -5.67
C VAL A 22 32.69 -52.01 -5.39
N PRO A 23 33.15 -51.24 -6.39
CA PRO A 23 33.40 -49.82 -6.22
C PRO A 23 32.08 -49.09 -6.03
N GLY A 24 32.04 -48.28 -4.97
CA GLY A 24 30.88 -47.55 -4.50
C GLY A 24 30.28 -46.59 -5.52
N THR A 25 29.00 -46.35 -5.30
CA THR A 25 28.00 -45.59 -6.05
C THR A 25 28.28 -44.08 -6.11
N GLU A 26 29.50 -43.65 -6.41
CA GLU A 26 29.90 -42.24 -6.42
C GLU A 26 30.24 -41.70 -7.82
N ASP A 27 30.35 -42.56 -8.84
CA ASP A 27 30.87 -42.17 -10.17
C ASP A 27 29.83 -41.60 -11.17
N TRP A 28 28.56 -41.41 -10.78
CA TRP A 28 27.53 -40.86 -11.67
C TRP A 28 27.29 -39.35 -11.55
N LEU A 29 28.06 -38.63 -10.72
CA LEU A 29 27.99 -37.18 -10.67
C LEU A 29 29.18 -36.56 -11.40
N PRO A 30 28.96 -35.73 -12.44
CA PRO A 30 30.02 -34.90 -12.98
C PRO A 30 30.63 -34.07 -11.85
N ARG A 31 31.93 -34.24 -11.62
CA ARG A 31 32.73 -33.43 -10.70
C ARG A 31 32.73 -31.97 -11.18
N VAL A 32 31.71 -31.22 -10.78
CA VAL A 32 31.73 -29.75 -10.83
C VAL A 32 32.49 -29.28 -9.60
N SER A 33 33.82 -29.31 -9.69
CA SER A 33 34.66 -28.45 -8.84
C SER A 33 34.54 -27.03 -9.37
N GLY A 34 33.48 -26.37 -8.95
CA GLY A 34 33.21 -24.98 -9.19
C GLY A 34 32.04 -24.64 -8.29
N GLN A 35 32.26 -23.79 -7.28
CA GLN A 35 31.15 -23.17 -6.58
C GLN A 35 30.15 -22.66 -7.63
N PRO A 36 28.85 -22.97 -7.50
CA PRO A 36 27.89 -22.47 -8.46
C PRO A 36 27.95 -20.94 -8.41
N THR A 37 28.27 -20.30 -9.54
CA THR A 37 28.33 -18.83 -9.66
C THR A 37 26.97 -18.17 -9.40
N TRP A 38 25.87 -18.93 -9.46
CA TRP A 38 24.56 -18.45 -9.01
C TRP A 38 24.38 -18.44 -7.48
N ALA A 39 25.22 -19.17 -6.73
CA ALA A 39 25.23 -19.16 -5.26
C ALA A 39 26.02 -17.97 -4.67
N THR A 40 26.82 -17.26 -5.49
CA THR A 40 27.47 -15.99 -5.12
C THR A 40 26.67 -14.77 -5.57
N GLY A 41 25.64 -14.94 -6.42
CA GLY A 41 24.82 -13.85 -6.94
C GLY A 41 23.63 -13.45 -6.06
N LEU A 42 23.33 -14.19 -4.99
CA LEU A 42 22.14 -13.98 -4.14
C LEU A 42 22.47 -13.66 -2.67
N GLU A 43 23.72 -13.34 -2.36
CA GLU A 43 24.13 -12.77 -1.06
C GLU A 43 24.56 -11.30 -1.16
N GLY A 44 24.56 -10.71 -2.37
CA GLY A 44 25.07 -9.35 -2.61
C GLY A 44 24.02 -8.23 -2.69
N GLU A 45 22.75 -8.52 -2.95
CA GLU A 45 21.73 -7.48 -3.17
C GLU A 45 20.38 -7.83 -2.52
N TYR A 46 20.41 -8.09 -1.23
CA TYR A 46 19.36 -7.51 -0.39
C TYR A 46 19.79 -6.06 -0.13
N GLN A 47 19.63 -5.20 -1.14
CA GLN A 47 19.29 -3.82 -0.82
C GLN A 47 17.93 -3.90 -0.16
N THR A 48 17.95 -4.09 1.15
CA THR A 48 16.94 -3.53 2.03
C THR A 48 16.59 -2.18 1.42
N ASP A 49 15.32 -1.98 1.05
CA ASP A 49 14.77 -0.62 1.06
C ASP A 49 15.39 0.06 2.27
N PRO A 50 16.01 1.24 2.13
CA PRO A 50 16.63 1.89 3.26
C PRO A 50 15.51 2.19 4.24
N GLU A 51 15.27 1.27 5.18
CA GLU A 51 14.54 1.55 6.39
C GLU A 51 15.21 2.83 6.88
N PRO A 52 14.48 3.95 7.00
CA PRO A 52 15.11 5.20 7.31
C PRO A 52 15.91 4.94 8.58
N SER A 53 17.23 5.10 8.46
CA SER A 53 18.19 4.88 9.55
C SER A 53 17.60 5.54 10.79
N GLU A 54 17.79 5.00 12.00
CA GLU A 54 17.27 5.62 13.22
C GLU A 54 17.59 7.14 13.26
N LYS A 55 18.73 7.54 12.69
CA LYS A 55 19.11 8.92 12.46
C LYS A 55 18.13 9.71 11.57
N GLN A 56 17.68 9.14 10.45
CA GLN A 56 16.66 9.73 9.56
C GLN A 56 15.28 9.77 10.22
N ARG A 57 14.89 8.74 10.98
CA ARG A 57 13.63 8.78 11.75
C ARG A 57 13.65 9.87 12.82
N LEU A 58 14.77 9.99 13.54
CA LEU A 58 14.98 11.06 14.50
C LEU A 58 15.00 12.43 13.83
N GLN A 59 15.60 12.55 12.64
CA GLN A 59 15.59 13.78 11.86
C GLN A 59 14.17 14.21 11.44
N ILE A 60 13.36 13.28 10.93
CA ILE A 60 11.96 13.54 10.59
C ILE A 60 11.16 13.91 11.85
N SER A 61 11.39 13.24 12.99
CA SER A 61 10.72 13.56 14.25
C SER A 61 11.09 14.96 14.75
N LYS A 62 12.36 15.37 14.58
CA LYS A 62 12.84 16.70 14.93
C LYS A 62 12.18 17.77 14.04
N GLU A 63 12.18 17.55 12.72
CA GLU A 63 11.55 18.47 11.77
C GLU A 63 10.05 18.63 12.02
N LEU A 64 9.36 17.55 12.41
CA LEU A 64 7.94 17.61 12.77
C LEU A 64 7.69 18.44 14.03
N VAL A 65 8.53 18.28 15.06
CA VAL A 65 8.46 19.07 16.30
C VAL A 65 8.80 20.54 16.01
N ASP A 66 9.82 20.81 15.20
CA ASP A 66 10.19 22.17 14.79
C ASP A 66 9.05 22.85 14.01
N LEU A 67 8.36 22.12 13.12
CA LEU A 67 7.17 22.61 12.42
C LEU A 67 6.00 22.87 13.37
N GLN A 68 5.78 22.02 14.37
CA GLN A 68 4.75 22.25 15.39
C GLN A 68 5.06 23.51 16.21
N ILE A 69 6.30 23.68 16.67
CA ILE A 69 6.73 24.88 17.40
C ILE A 69 6.56 26.13 16.53
N ALA A 70 6.95 26.07 15.26
CA ALA A 70 6.78 27.19 14.33
C ALA A 70 5.30 27.53 14.12
N THR A 71 4.42 26.52 14.05
CA THR A 71 2.98 26.70 13.91
C THR A 71 2.37 27.34 15.16
N HIS A 72 2.78 26.90 16.36
CA HIS A 72 2.36 27.50 17.62
C HIS A 72 2.83 28.96 17.75
N ARG A 73 4.10 29.24 17.42
CA ARG A 73 4.62 30.62 17.41
C ARG A 73 3.88 31.51 16.43
N LEU A 74 3.55 30.99 15.25
CA LEU A 74 2.77 31.73 14.27
C LEU A 74 1.37 32.02 14.82
N ARG A 75 0.72 31.05 15.47
CA ARG A 75 -0.58 31.24 16.10
C ARG A 75 -0.53 32.30 17.21
N GLU A 76 0.46 32.27 18.09
CA GLU A 76 0.68 33.29 19.12
C GLU A 76 0.86 34.69 18.51
N GLN A 77 1.58 34.79 17.38
CA GLN A 77 1.70 36.05 16.65
C GLN A 77 0.36 36.53 16.09
N HIS A 78 -0.47 35.63 15.54
CA HIS A 78 -1.79 36.03 15.06
C HIS A 78 -2.70 36.47 16.22
N GLU A 79 -2.63 35.79 17.36
CA GLU A 79 -3.42 36.15 18.54
C GLU A 79 -3.01 37.52 19.11
N THR A 80 -1.72 37.83 19.14
CA THR A 80 -1.23 39.16 19.56
C THR A 80 -1.60 40.26 18.57
N GLU A 81 -1.50 40.01 17.25
CA GLU A 81 -1.97 40.96 16.23
C GLU A 81 -3.48 41.21 16.30
N VAL A 82 -4.29 40.17 16.52
CA VAL A 82 -5.73 40.30 16.74
C VAL A 82 -6.03 41.11 17.99
N PHE A 83 -5.26 40.93 19.07
CA PHE A 83 -5.43 41.70 20.30
C PHE A 83 -5.12 43.19 20.08
N GLU A 84 -4.00 43.52 19.41
CA GLU A 84 -3.64 44.91 19.11
C GLU A 84 -4.66 45.56 18.16
N LEU A 85 -5.15 44.83 17.15
CA LEU A 85 -6.21 45.34 16.27
C LEU A 85 -7.49 45.62 17.05
N LYS A 86 -7.91 44.74 17.97
CA LYS A 86 -9.08 44.99 18.83
C LYS A 86 -8.89 46.23 19.70
N ARG A 87 -7.69 46.41 20.27
CA ARG A 87 -7.37 47.59 21.07
C ARG A 87 -7.45 48.88 20.25
N GLU A 88 -6.93 48.87 19.02
CA GLU A 88 -6.99 50.02 18.12
C GLU A 88 -8.42 50.31 17.66
N VAL A 89 -9.21 49.28 17.36
CA VAL A 89 -10.65 49.44 17.06
C VAL A 89 -11.36 50.13 18.23
N LEU A 90 -11.17 49.66 19.47
CA LEU A 90 -11.78 50.30 20.64
C LEU A 90 -11.32 51.76 20.82
N ARG A 91 -10.05 52.05 20.56
CA ARG A 91 -9.52 53.43 20.58
C ARG A 91 -10.18 54.31 19.53
N LEU A 92 -10.34 53.80 18.32
CA LEU A 92 -11.00 54.52 17.22
C LEU A 92 -12.50 54.70 17.47
N GLU A 93 -13.19 53.68 17.97
CA GLU A 93 -14.61 53.76 18.38
C GLU A 93 -14.80 54.82 19.47
N SER A 94 -13.93 54.84 20.48
CA SER A 94 -13.95 55.89 21.52
C SER A 94 -13.75 57.28 20.92
N ARG A 95 -12.85 57.42 19.95
CA ARG A 95 -12.59 58.68 19.26
C ARG A 95 -13.76 59.12 18.37
N VAL A 96 -14.43 58.19 17.69
CA VAL A 96 -15.62 58.47 16.89
C VAL A 96 -16.76 58.93 17.81
N LEU A 97 -16.98 58.25 18.95
CA LEU A 97 -17.96 58.66 19.95
C LEU A 97 -17.69 60.08 20.49
N GLU A 98 -16.43 60.41 20.79
CA GLU A 98 -16.05 61.78 21.17
C GLU A 98 -16.40 62.80 20.08
N LEU A 99 -16.10 62.49 18.82
CA LEU A 99 -16.37 63.39 17.69
C LEU A 99 -17.88 63.54 17.43
N GLU A 100 -18.66 62.47 17.58
CA GLU A 100 -20.13 62.50 17.47
C GLU A 100 -20.78 63.34 18.60
N LEU A 101 -20.20 63.32 19.80
CA LEU A 101 -20.65 64.15 20.93
C LEU A 101 -20.31 65.64 20.72
N HIS A 102 -19.17 65.96 20.10
CA HIS A 102 -18.78 67.36 19.80
C HIS A 102 -19.45 67.91 18.54
N GLY A 103 -19.78 67.07 17.54
CA GLY A 103 -20.44 67.48 16.30
C GLY A 103 -21.89 67.97 16.46
N ASN A 104 -22.51 67.73 17.62
CA ASN A 104 -23.88 68.16 17.94
C ASN A 104 -23.95 69.49 18.73
N GLY A 105 -22.81 70.15 19.00
CA GLY A 105 -22.74 71.39 19.80
C GLY A 105 -22.81 72.72 19.04
N ASP A 106 -22.47 72.75 17.75
CA ASP A 106 -22.08 74.01 17.09
C ASP A 106 -23.12 74.57 16.10
N CYS A 107 -24.40 74.45 16.41
CA CYS A 107 -25.49 75.06 15.63
C CYS A 107 -26.56 75.74 16.50
N ARG A 108 -26.18 76.71 17.35
CA ARG A 108 -27.17 77.67 17.88
C ARG A 108 -26.57 79.05 18.21
N GLY A 109 -26.78 79.99 17.29
CA GLY A 109 -27.02 81.40 17.62
C GLY A 109 -25.81 82.33 17.60
N HIS A 110 -25.42 82.80 16.41
CA HIS A 110 -24.79 84.12 16.29
C HIS A 110 -25.85 85.22 16.48
N GLY A 111 -25.59 86.11 17.44
CA GLY A 111 -26.33 87.35 17.70
C GLY A 111 -25.47 88.38 18.44
N VAL A 112 -24.36 88.81 17.80
CA VAL A 112 -23.83 90.20 17.64
C VAL A 112 -24.53 91.24 18.56
N GLN A 113 -23.95 92.03 19.50
CA GLN A 113 -22.73 92.89 19.55
C GLN A 113 -22.41 93.36 21.04
N PRO A 114 -21.59 94.43 21.32
CA PRO A 114 -20.13 94.40 21.50
C PRO A 114 -19.64 95.06 22.81
N ALA A 115 -18.31 95.13 22.96
CA ALA A 115 -17.52 96.06 23.78
C ALA A 115 -17.32 95.72 25.27
N ALA A 116 -16.12 95.19 25.58
CA ALA A 116 -15.05 95.90 26.30
C ALA A 116 -13.95 94.89 26.72
N ASN A 117 -12.71 95.16 26.30
CA ASN A 117 -11.49 94.48 26.76
C ASN A 117 -11.01 95.14 28.08
N PRO A 118 -9.97 94.64 28.79
CA PRO A 118 -9.33 93.33 28.75
C PRO A 118 -9.10 92.71 30.15
N GLY A 119 -8.87 91.39 30.22
CA GLY A 119 -8.42 90.71 31.43
C GLY A 119 -7.53 89.53 31.08
N GLN A 120 -6.22 89.75 31.11
CA GLN A 120 -5.19 88.74 30.89
C GLN A 120 -5.21 87.68 31.99
N HIS A 121 -5.32 86.39 31.68
CA HIS A 121 -4.65 85.31 32.40
C HIS A 121 -4.29 84.16 31.44
N LYS A 122 -3.03 83.72 31.55
CA LYS A 122 -2.21 82.84 30.69
C LYS A 122 -2.90 81.61 30.08
N VAL A 123 -2.83 81.53 28.76
CA VAL A 123 -2.94 80.29 27.95
C VAL A 123 -1.52 79.68 27.82
N PRO A 124 -1.30 78.35 27.97
CA PRO A 124 -0.01 77.72 27.67
C PRO A 124 0.28 77.78 26.16
N PRO A 125 1.55 77.77 25.72
CA PRO A 125 1.87 77.95 24.30
C PRO A 125 1.30 76.80 23.45
N PRO A 126 0.73 77.07 22.27
CA PRO A 126 0.36 76.01 21.33
C PRO A 126 1.65 75.40 20.78
N GLU A 127 1.88 74.12 21.07
CA GLU A 127 2.89 73.35 20.35
C GLU A 127 2.61 73.41 18.84
N PRO A 128 3.65 73.48 17.98
CA PRO A 128 3.44 73.62 16.56
C PRO A 128 2.78 72.36 16.00
N ALA A 129 1.48 72.45 15.73
CA ALA A 129 0.63 71.41 15.12
C ALA A 129 1.25 70.77 13.85
N PHE A 130 2.17 71.48 13.21
CA PHE A 130 2.93 71.03 12.06
C PHE A 130 3.83 69.81 12.37
N VAL A 131 4.44 69.73 13.56
CA VAL A 131 5.37 68.64 13.92
C VAL A 131 4.62 67.34 14.18
N HIS A 132 3.47 67.42 14.82
CA HIS A 132 2.61 66.25 15.08
C HIS A 132 1.97 65.72 13.79
N GLN A 133 1.56 66.61 12.88
CA GLN A 133 1.00 66.21 11.58
C GLN A 133 2.03 65.55 10.67
N GLN A 134 3.27 66.03 10.66
CA GLN A 134 4.36 65.45 9.87
C GLN A 134 4.83 64.10 10.44
N LYS A 135 4.80 63.94 11.77
CA LYS A 135 5.12 62.67 12.45
C LYS A 135 4.08 61.60 12.21
N LEU A 136 2.79 61.92 12.32
CA LEU A 136 1.68 61.02 11.98
C LEU A 136 1.73 60.58 10.51
N GLN A 137 2.12 61.49 9.61
CA GLN A 137 2.28 61.17 8.19
C GLN A 137 3.47 60.21 7.95
N GLY A 138 4.57 60.37 8.71
CA GLY A 138 5.69 59.43 8.69
C GLY A 138 5.33 58.04 9.21
N GLU A 139 4.60 57.96 10.32
CA GLU A 139 4.10 56.71 10.90
C GLU A 139 3.13 55.99 9.95
N LEU A 140 2.20 56.72 9.33
CA LEU A 140 1.27 56.16 8.33
C LEU A 140 2.02 55.59 7.13
N ASN A 141 3.00 56.33 6.59
CA ASN A 141 3.80 55.86 5.46
C ASN A 141 4.63 54.61 5.84
N TRP A 142 5.17 54.56 7.05
CA TRP A 142 5.90 53.40 7.56
C TRP A 142 4.99 52.17 7.70
N VAL A 143 3.79 52.33 8.24
CA VAL A 143 2.80 51.25 8.37
C VAL A 143 2.38 50.72 7.00
N LEU A 144 2.10 51.61 6.04
CA LEU A 144 1.75 51.21 4.66
C LEU A 144 2.87 50.42 3.97
N GLU A 145 4.12 50.88 4.10
CA GLU A 145 5.26 50.19 3.49
C GLU A 145 5.52 48.85 4.18
N HIS A 146 5.39 48.78 5.50
CA HIS A 146 5.51 47.53 6.25
C HIS A 146 4.42 46.52 5.85
N HIS A 147 3.16 46.97 5.69
CA HIS A 147 2.09 46.12 5.18
C HIS A 147 2.35 45.66 3.74
N ARG A 148 2.86 46.55 2.87
CA ARG A 148 3.21 46.21 1.48
C ARG A 148 4.29 45.14 1.41
N VAL A 149 5.37 45.29 2.19
CA VAL A 149 6.45 44.29 2.27
C VAL A 149 5.94 42.97 2.84
N ARG A 150 5.12 43.00 3.90
CA ARG A 150 4.46 41.79 4.44
C ARG A 150 3.60 41.11 3.38
N GLN A 151 2.81 41.88 2.62
CA GLN A 151 1.96 41.32 1.56
C GLN A 151 2.80 40.66 0.45
N GLN A 152 3.87 41.31 0.00
CA GLN A 152 4.78 40.72 -0.98
C GLN A 152 5.49 39.46 -0.44
N ALA A 153 5.86 39.44 0.85
CA ALA A 153 6.44 38.25 1.48
C ALA A 153 5.44 37.09 1.57
N LEU A 154 4.16 37.36 1.81
CA LEU A 154 3.10 36.35 1.79
C LEU A 154 2.84 35.84 0.37
N GLU A 155 2.75 36.73 -0.62
CA GLU A 155 2.56 36.37 -2.03
C GLU A 155 3.69 35.49 -2.55
N THR A 156 4.95 35.85 -2.24
CA THR A 156 6.11 35.03 -2.60
C THR A 156 6.08 33.67 -1.92
N ARG A 157 5.70 33.60 -0.63
CA ARG A 157 5.58 32.33 0.10
C ARG A 157 4.47 31.44 -0.46
N VAL A 158 3.31 32.02 -0.80
CA VAL A 158 2.21 31.29 -1.47
C VAL A 158 2.65 30.78 -2.84
N ALA A 159 3.38 31.58 -3.62
CA ALA A 159 3.91 31.15 -4.92
C ALA A 159 4.92 30.01 -4.79
N VAL A 160 5.78 30.02 -3.75
CA VAL A 160 6.71 28.91 -3.47
C VAL A 160 5.95 27.65 -3.09
N LEU A 161 4.99 27.75 -2.16
CA LEU A 161 4.18 26.60 -1.74
C LEU A 161 3.35 26.04 -2.89
N GLY A 162 2.78 26.89 -3.75
CA GLY A 162 2.06 26.47 -4.95
C GLY A 162 2.95 25.66 -5.91
N ARG A 163 4.19 26.10 -6.14
CA ARG A 163 5.17 25.34 -6.95
C ARG A 163 5.56 24.02 -6.30
N GLN A 164 5.74 23.98 -4.99
CA GLN A 164 6.06 22.74 -4.26
C GLN A 164 4.90 21.74 -4.34
N LEU A 165 3.66 22.19 -4.12
CA LEU A 165 2.48 21.36 -4.22
C LEU A 165 2.33 20.78 -5.63
N GLN A 166 2.55 21.61 -6.67
CA GLN A 166 2.48 21.15 -8.04
C GLN A 166 3.52 20.06 -8.35
N ARG A 167 4.78 20.25 -7.92
CA ARG A 167 5.84 19.24 -8.06
C ARG A 167 5.48 17.94 -7.33
N ALA A 168 5.02 18.03 -6.09
CA ALA A 168 4.60 16.86 -5.33
C ALA A 168 3.44 16.12 -6.01
N GLN A 169 2.48 16.84 -6.62
CA GLN A 169 1.41 16.23 -7.39
C GLN A 169 1.91 15.56 -8.68
N GLU A 170 2.84 16.18 -9.40
CA GLU A 170 3.46 15.60 -10.59
C GLU A 170 4.27 14.33 -10.25
N GLU A 171 5.03 14.36 -9.16
CA GLU A 171 5.75 13.20 -8.62
C GLU A 171 4.80 12.09 -8.21
N ALA A 172 3.69 12.40 -7.52
CA ALA A 172 2.66 11.43 -7.16
C ALA A 172 2.00 10.81 -8.40
N ARG A 173 1.71 11.61 -9.43
CA ARG A 173 1.19 11.10 -10.71
C ARG A 173 2.20 10.19 -11.42
N ALA A 174 3.47 10.58 -11.46
CA ALA A 174 4.54 9.78 -12.04
C ALA A 174 4.75 8.46 -11.27
N ALA A 175 4.70 8.49 -9.93
CA ALA A 175 4.74 7.30 -9.09
C ALA A 175 3.52 6.39 -9.36
N GLY A 176 2.32 6.95 -9.48
CA GLY A 176 1.11 6.21 -9.86
C GLY A 176 1.23 5.53 -11.23
N GLN A 177 1.79 6.22 -12.23
CA GLN A 177 2.07 5.64 -13.54
C GLN A 177 3.10 4.51 -13.49
N ARG A 178 4.16 4.66 -12.67
CA ARG A 178 5.16 3.60 -12.46
C ARG A 178 4.55 2.36 -11.81
N LEU A 179 3.71 2.55 -10.78
CA LEU A 179 3.00 1.44 -10.13
C LEU A 179 2.04 0.74 -11.10
N ALA A 180 1.33 1.49 -11.94
CA ALA A 180 0.47 0.91 -12.97
C ALA A 180 1.28 0.11 -14.01
N ALA A 181 2.42 0.63 -14.45
CA ALA A 181 3.32 -0.08 -15.35
C ALA A 181 3.86 -1.38 -14.72
N GLN A 182 4.28 -1.33 -13.45
CA GLN A 182 4.72 -2.52 -12.71
C GLN A 182 3.58 -3.54 -12.54
N ALA A 183 2.36 -3.11 -12.24
CA ALA A 183 1.20 -4.00 -12.13
C ALA A 183 0.91 -4.72 -13.45
N MET A 184 1.02 -4.03 -14.60
CA MET A 184 0.90 -4.66 -15.91
C MET A 184 1.98 -5.72 -16.12
N VAL A 185 3.25 -5.41 -15.83
CA VAL A 185 4.35 -6.38 -15.95
C VAL A 185 4.09 -7.60 -15.06
N LEU A 186 3.72 -7.41 -13.80
CA LEU A 186 3.40 -8.51 -12.88
C LEU A 186 2.26 -9.38 -13.41
N SER A 187 1.21 -8.79 -13.98
CA SER A 187 0.13 -9.57 -14.60
C SER A 187 0.61 -10.40 -15.78
N THR A 188 1.44 -9.83 -16.66
CA THR A 188 2.01 -10.56 -17.80
C THR A 188 2.93 -11.70 -17.35
N CYS A 189 3.76 -11.48 -16.33
CA CYS A 189 4.59 -12.53 -15.75
C CYS A 189 3.74 -13.63 -15.10
N GLN A 190 2.63 -13.26 -14.45
CA GLN A 190 1.72 -14.22 -13.83
C GLN A 190 1.01 -15.08 -14.88
N ASP A 191 0.63 -14.51 -16.01
CA ASP A 191 0.03 -15.25 -17.12
C ASP A 191 1.04 -16.17 -17.81
N GLN A 192 2.29 -15.72 -17.98
CA GLN A 192 3.39 -16.56 -18.46
C GLN A 192 3.66 -17.74 -17.52
N LEU A 193 3.64 -17.52 -16.21
CA LEU A 193 3.79 -18.59 -15.22
C LEU A 193 2.66 -19.63 -15.36
N ARG A 194 1.40 -19.18 -15.46
CA ARG A 194 0.26 -20.08 -15.67
C ARG A 194 0.36 -20.88 -16.96
N GLN A 195 0.84 -20.24 -18.03
CA GLN A 195 1.06 -20.91 -19.31
C GLN A 195 2.14 -22.00 -19.19
N ALA A 196 3.27 -21.68 -18.58
CA ALA A 196 4.35 -22.64 -18.35
C ALA A 196 3.91 -23.80 -17.43
N GLU A 197 3.09 -23.53 -16.41
CA GLU A 197 2.49 -24.56 -15.56
C GLU A 197 1.58 -25.51 -16.35
N ALA A 198 0.76 -24.97 -17.27
CA ALA A 198 -0.11 -25.78 -18.13
C ALA A 198 0.69 -26.65 -19.10
N GLU A 199 1.74 -26.11 -19.72
CA GLU A 199 2.65 -26.86 -20.60
C GLU A 199 3.39 -27.96 -19.84
N ASN A 200 3.88 -27.67 -18.63
CA ASN A 200 4.51 -28.67 -17.78
C ASN A 200 3.53 -29.80 -17.43
N ALA A 201 2.28 -29.49 -17.08
CA ALA A 201 1.26 -30.50 -16.84
C ALA A 201 0.97 -31.37 -18.09
N GLN A 202 0.96 -30.77 -19.28
CA GLN A 202 0.81 -31.50 -20.55
C GLN A 202 1.99 -32.44 -20.82
N LEU A 203 3.23 -31.95 -20.65
CA LEU A 203 4.45 -32.75 -20.82
C LEU A 203 4.51 -33.90 -19.81
N GLN A 204 4.12 -33.66 -18.55
CA GLN A 204 4.02 -34.71 -17.55
C GLN A 204 3.02 -35.80 -17.94
N LEU A 205 1.89 -35.43 -18.55
CA LEU A 205 0.92 -36.39 -19.05
C LEU A 205 1.47 -37.20 -20.23
N GLN A 206 2.20 -36.56 -21.16
CA GLN A 206 2.84 -37.25 -22.29
C GLN A 206 3.90 -38.25 -21.80
N LEU A 207 4.73 -37.87 -20.84
CA LEU A 207 5.73 -38.76 -20.23
C LEU A 207 5.07 -39.96 -19.55
N LYS A 208 3.93 -39.76 -18.86
CA LYS A 208 3.17 -40.87 -18.27
C LYS A 208 2.67 -41.85 -19.33
N LYS A 209 2.07 -41.35 -20.42
CA LYS A 209 1.60 -42.19 -21.52
C LYS A 209 2.72 -42.99 -22.17
N LEU A 210 3.85 -42.34 -22.47
CA LEU A 210 5.03 -43.03 -23.02
C LEU A 210 5.56 -44.09 -22.06
N ASN A 211 5.66 -43.78 -20.76
CA ASN A 211 6.10 -44.75 -19.76
C ASN A 211 5.15 -45.95 -19.65
N GLU A 212 3.83 -45.73 -19.72
CA GLU A 212 2.83 -46.80 -19.77
C GLU A 212 3.01 -47.67 -21.02
N GLU A 213 3.21 -47.05 -22.19
CA GLU A 213 3.49 -47.78 -23.44
C GLU A 213 4.78 -48.61 -23.36
N TYR A 214 5.87 -48.04 -22.84
CA TYR A 214 7.13 -48.76 -22.63
C TYR A 214 6.96 -49.93 -21.66
N ALA A 215 6.21 -49.75 -20.57
CA ALA A 215 5.92 -50.81 -19.61
C ALA A 215 5.16 -51.98 -20.28
N VAL A 216 4.16 -51.68 -21.12
CA VAL A 216 3.42 -52.71 -21.87
C VAL A 216 4.30 -53.43 -22.88
N ARG A 217 5.16 -52.71 -23.62
CA ARG A 217 6.09 -53.33 -24.59
C ARG A 217 7.09 -54.26 -23.89
N LEU A 218 7.70 -53.81 -22.79
CA LEU A 218 8.61 -54.63 -21.98
C LEU A 218 7.91 -55.90 -21.46
N GLN A 219 6.65 -55.79 -21.00
CA GLN A 219 5.88 -56.95 -20.56
C GLN A 219 5.59 -57.94 -21.69
N ARG A 220 5.33 -57.47 -22.92
CA ARG A 220 5.16 -58.38 -24.07
C ARG A 220 6.45 -59.10 -24.42
N TYR A 221 7.57 -58.37 -24.50
CA TYR A 221 8.86 -59.00 -24.78
C TYR A 221 9.22 -60.05 -23.72
N ALA A 222 8.99 -59.76 -22.44
CA ALA A 222 9.21 -60.73 -21.37
C ALA A 222 8.36 -62.01 -21.56
N LYS A 223 7.07 -61.87 -21.93
CA LYS A 223 6.18 -63.02 -22.20
C LYS A 223 6.61 -63.83 -23.43
N GLU A 224 6.94 -63.15 -24.53
CA GLU A 224 7.39 -63.79 -25.77
C GLU A 224 8.70 -64.58 -25.57
N THR A 225 9.66 -64.05 -24.80
CA THR A 225 10.89 -64.78 -24.44
C THR A 225 10.63 -66.02 -23.59
N VAL A 226 9.60 -65.98 -22.75
CA VAL A 226 9.19 -67.11 -21.92
C VAL A 226 8.47 -68.18 -22.74
N GLU A 227 7.62 -67.80 -23.69
CA GLU A 227 6.87 -68.72 -24.55
C GLU A 227 7.78 -69.50 -25.53
N THR A 228 8.96 -68.97 -25.84
CA THR A 228 9.92 -69.56 -26.78
C THR A 228 10.99 -70.46 -26.11
N ALA A 229 11.05 -70.52 -24.78
CA ALA A 229 12.05 -71.32 -24.04
C ALA A 229 11.58 -72.77 -23.78
N ASN A 230 12.52 -73.72 -23.75
CA ASN A 230 12.27 -75.13 -23.40
C ASN A 230 11.70 -75.25 -21.98
N SER A 231 10.86 -76.24 -21.70
CA SER A 231 10.07 -76.32 -20.45
C SER A 231 10.85 -76.24 -19.13
N THR A 232 12.12 -76.69 -19.10
CA THR A 232 13.00 -76.57 -17.92
C THR A 232 13.65 -75.19 -17.78
N ASP A 233 14.12 -74.60 -18.88
CA ASP A 233 14.73 -73.26 -18.88
C ASP A 233 13.66 -72.18 -18.72
N GLN A 234 12.45 -72.45 -19.23
CA GLN A 234 11.28 -71.60 -19.13
C GLN A 234 10.89 -71.31 -17.67
N ALA A 235 10.91 -72.31 -16.78
CA ALA A 235 10.56 -72.12 -15.38
C ALA A 235 11.58 -71.27 -14.62
N ALA A 236 12.88 -71.46 -14.89
CA ALA A 236 13.96 -70.66 -14.30
C ALA A 236 13.97 -69.21 -14.82
N LEU A 237 13.69 -69.03 -16.12
CA LEU A 237 13.65 -67.72 -16.77
C LEU A 237 12.39 -66.94 -16.36
N GLN A 238 11.23 -67.62 -16.20
CA GLN A 238 10.02 -67.04 -15.60
C GLN A 238 10.27 -66.55 -14.18
N THR A 239 10.84 -67.39 -13.31
CA THR A 239 11.12 -66.99 -11.92
C THR A 239 12.09 -65.81 -11.82
N PHE A 240 13.11 -65.75 -12.68
CA PHE A 240 14.03 -64.61 -12.75
C PHE A 240 13.32 -63.33 -13.26
N LEU A 241 12.50 -63.42 -14.31
CA LEU A 241 11.73 -62.28 -14.83
C LEU A 241 10.68 -61.80 -13.82
N GLU A 242 9.99 -62.71 -13.13
CA GLU A 242 9.07 -62.37 -12.05
C GLU A 242 9.79 -61.62 -10.93
N ALA A 243 10.95 -62.10 -10.48
CA ALA A 243 11.76 -61.48 -9.45
C ALA A 243 12.23 -60.08 -9.85
N THR A 244 12.80 -59.93 -11.06
CA THR A 244 13.26 -58.62 -11.56
C THR A 244 12.11 -57.62 -11.75
N LEU A 245 10.94 -58.06 -12.21
CA LEU A 245 9.75 -57.20 -12.27
C LEU A 245 9.24 -56.82 -10.87
N GLN A 246 9.33 -57.73 -9.90
CA GLN A 246 9.00 -57.46 -8.49
C GLN A 246 9.92 -56.37 -7.91
N ASP A 247 11.23 -56.48 -8.18
CA ASP A 247 12.26 -55.54 -7.72
C ASP A 247 12.08 -54.17 -8.36
N ILE A 248 11.83 -54.09 -9.66
CA ILE A 248 11.52 -52.83 -10.37
C ILE A 248 10.26 -52.18 -9.76
N ARG A 249 9.19 -52.95 -9.54
CA ARG A 249 7.97 -52.44 -8.89
C ARG A 249 8.23 -51.97 -7.45
N ALA A 250 9.10 -52.65 -6.70
CA ALA A 250 9.46 -52.26 -5.34
C ALA A 250 10.31 -50.97 -5.32
N ALA A 251 11.26 -50.84 -6.25
CA ALA A 251 12.06 -49.62 -6.44
C ALA A 251 11.21 -48.41 -6.86
N HIS A 252 10.21 -48.61 -7.73
CA HIS A 252 9.25 -47.56 -8.05
C HIS A 252 8.42 -47.15 -6.83
N ARG A 253 7.89 -48.11 -6.08
CA ARG A 253 7.12 -47.83 -4.85
C ARG A 253 7.96 -47.10 -3.79
N SER A 254 9.23 -47.46 -3.61
CA SER A 254 10.11 -46.76 -2.65
C SER A 254 10.40 -45.32 -3.08
N ARG A 255 10.67 -45.08 -4.37
CA ARG A 255 10.84 -43.74 -4.93
C ARG A 255 9.58 -42.89 -4.79
N GLU A 256 8.41 -43.44 -5.07
CA GLU A 256 7.13 -42.74 -4.89
C GLU A 256 6.90 -42.38 -3.41
N GLN A 257 7.19 -43.28 -2.49
CA GLN A 257 7.11 -43.00 -1.05
C GLN A 257 8.07 -41.89 -0.63
N GLN A 258 9.32 -41.88 -1.14
CA GLN A 258 10.29 -40.82 -0.88
C GLN A 258 9.80 -39.46 -1.39
N LEU A 259 9.27 -39.41 -2.62
CA LEU A 259 8.70 -38.18 -3.19
C LEU A 259 7.48 -37.70 -2.41
N ALA A 260 6.59 -38.61 -2.01
CA ALA A 260 5.43 -38.28 -1.18
C ALA A 260 5.84 -37.74 0.20
N GLN A 261 6.87 -38.32 0.82
CA GLN A 261 7.40 -37.86 2.10
C GLN A 261 8.05 -36.47 1.97
N ALA A 262 8.85 -36.24 0.92
CA ALA A 262 9.42 -34.92 0.64
C ALA A 262 8.32 -33.87 0.38
N ALA A 263 7.29 -34.19 -0.40
CA ALA A 263 6.16 -33.30 -0.62
C ALA A 263 5.44 -32.94 0.70
N ARG A 264 5.25 -33.93 1.60
CA ARG A 264 4.68 -33.70 2.93
C ARG A 264 5.56 -32.80 3.79
N THR A 265 6.88 -32.97 3.77
CA THR A 265 7.79 -32.10 4.54
C THR A 265 7.80 -30.67 4.00
N TYR A 266 7.79 -30.47 2.68
CA TYR A 266 7.66 -29.14 2.09
C TYR A 266 6.33 -28.46 2.45
N ARG A 267 5.23 -29.21 2.39
CA ARG A 267 3.92 -28.68 2.79
C ARG A 267 3.89 -28.26 4.25
N LYS A 268 4.49 -29.04 5.15
CA LYS A 268 4.66 -28.65 6.57
C LYS A 268 5.48 -27.36 6.71
N ARG A 269 6.63 -27.28 6.04
CA ARG A 269 7.48 -26.07 6.06
C ARG A 269 6.75 -24.83 5.55
N LEU A 270 5.92 -24.96 4.52
CA LEU A 270 5.09 -23.87 4.01
C LEU A 270 4.07 -23.38 5.05
N VAL A 271 3.39 -24.30 5.73
CA VAL A 271 2.44 -23.95 6.81
C VAL A 271 3.18 -23.32 8.01
N ASP A 272 4.37 -23.80 8.35
CA ASP A 272 5.18 -23.21 9.41
C ASP A 272 5.64 -21.79 9.05
N LEU A 273 6.03 -21.55 7.79
CA LEU A 273 6.39 -20.24 7.28
C LEU A 273 5.20 -19.28 7.28
N SER A 274 4.02 -19.71 6.82
CA SER A 274 2.82 -18.86 6.84
C SER A 274 2.43 -18.50 8.27
N ARG A 275 2.51 -19.43 9.22
CA ARG A 275 2.26 -19.16 10.64
C ARG A 275 3.26 -18.16 11.23
N LYS A 276 4.54 -18.26 10.87
CA LYS A 276 5.56 -17.28 11.28
C LYS A 276 5.25 -15.90 10.70
N GLN A 277 4.83 -15.83 9.44
CA GLN A 277 4.45 -14.57 8.80
C GLN A 277 3.23 -13.93 9.49
N GLU A 278 2.19 -14.71 9.81
CA GLU A 278 1.04 -14.24 10.57
C GLU A 278 1.44 -13.74 11.96
N LEU A 279 2.33 -14.46 12.65
CA LEU A 279 2.85 -14.04 13.95
C LEU A 279 3.59 -12.72 13.84
N LEU A 280 4.49 -12.57 12.87
CA LEU A 280 5.20 -11.31 12.60
C LEU A 280 4.22 -10.16 12.33
N LEU A 281 3.23 -10.37 11.45
CA LEU A 281 2.22 -9.37 11.15
C LEU A 281 1.40 -8.99 12.40
N SER A 282 1.04 -9.95 13.25
CA SER A 282 0.35 -9.67 14.51
C SER A 282 1.21 -8.85 15.48
N THR A 283 2.52 -9.15 15.58
CA THR A 283 3.44 -8.40 16.43
C THR A 283 3.66 -6.97 15.92
N CYS A 284 3.74 -6.77 14.60
CA CYS A 284 3.82 -5.44 14.01
C CYS A 284 2.55 -4.63 14.31
N ARG A 285 1.36 -5.21 14.10
CA ARG A 285 0.09 -4.54 14.45
C ARG A 285 -0.02 -4.23 15.95
N ALA A 286 0.44 -5.11 16.82
CA ALA A 286 0.46 -4.88 18.27
C ALA A 286 1.41 -3.72 18.66
N ARG A 287 2.57 -3.63 17.99
CA ARG A 287 3.53 -2.52 18.18
C ARG A 287 2.96 -1.19 17.68
N ASP A 288 2.28 -1.20 16.55
CA ASP A 288 1.66 0.01 16.00
C ASP A 288 0.50 0.49 16.87
N THR A 289 -0.35 -0.41 17.35
CA THR A 289 -1.47 -0.09 18.25
C THR A 289 -1.02 0.38 19.62
N THR A 290 0.06 -0.17 20.18
CA THR A 290 0.64 0.30 21.45
C THR A 290 1.32 1.66 21.29
N SER A 291 2.04 1.90 20.20
CA SER A 291 2.60 3.23 19.91
C SER A 291 1.50 4.27 19.71
N TRP A 292 0.42 3.90 19.01
CA TRP A 292 -0.72 4.77 18.80
C TRP A 292 -1.45 5.09 20.10
N SER A 293 -1.62 4.09 20.97
CA SER A 293 -2.21 4.28 22.31
C SER A 293 -1.35 5.20 23.18
N GLN A 294 -0.02 5.09 23.10
CA GLN A 294 0.89 6.02 23.79
C GLN A 294 0.82 7.44 23.26
N ILE A 295 0.71 7.64 21.95
CA ILE A 295 0.54 8.96 21.34
C ILE A 295 -0.80 9.57 21.79
N GLN A 296 -1.88 8.77 21.77
CA GLN A 296 -3.21 9.19 22.22
C GLN A 296 -3.22 9.56 23.71
N GLN A 297 -2.49 8.82 24.55
CA GLN A 297 -2.36 9.14 25.97
C GLN A 297 -1.60 10.46 26.19
N LYS A 298 -0.45 10.64 25.53
CA LYS A 298 0.32 11.89 25.62
C LYS A 298 -0.47 13.12 25.16
N LEU A 299 -1.28 12.99 24.11
CA LEU A 299 -2.17 14.07 23.66
C LEU A 299 -3.26 14.39 24.69
N ARG A 300 -3.80 13.38 25.38
CA ARG A 300 -4.78 13.55 26.45
C ARG A 300 -4.16 14.24 27.67
N ASP A 301 -2.96 13.81 28.06
CA ASP A 301 -2.23 14.39 29.19
C ASP A 301 -1.90 15.87 28.89
N PHE A 302 -1.44 16.18 27.68
CA PHE A 302 -1.20 17.56 27.23
C PHE A 302 -2.48 18.43 27.21
N SER A 303 -3.62 17.84 26.84
CA SER A 303 -4.94 18.51 26.89
C SER A 303 -5.40 18.79 28.32
N GLN A 304 -5.02 17.96 29.29
CA GLN A 304 -5.33 18.16 30.70
C GLN A 304 -4.41 19.22 31.32
N ASP A 305 -3.14 19.22 30.94
CA ASP A 305 -2.16 20.23 31.39
C ASP A 305 -2.53 21.63 30.90
N THR A 306 -3.11 21.75 29.69
CA THR A 306 -3.66 23.02 29.18
C THR A 306 -4.91 23.47 29.95
N GLN A 307 -5.77 22.56 30.42
CA GLN A 307 -6.92 22.90 31.28
C GLN A 307 -6.53 23.31 32.72
N VAL A 308 -5.36 22.90 33.22
CA VAL A 308 -4.89 23.30 34.55
C VAL A 308 -4.34 24.73 34.54
N VAL A 309 -3.80 25.20 33.41
CA VAL A 309 -3.37 26.60 33.22
C VAL A 309 -4.57 27.57 33.22
N ASP A 310 -5.73 27.15 32.72
CA ASP A 310 -6.98 27.96 32.76
C ASP A 310 -7.58 28.09 34.17
N LYS A 311 -7.16 27.29 35.15
CA LYS A 311 -7.67 27.36 36.54
C LYS A 311 -6.97 28.42 37.41
N MET A 312 -5.87 29.01 36.94
CA MET A 312 -5.26 30.17 37.59
C MET A 312 -5.51 31.44 36.78
N GLY A 313 -6.71 32.00 36.97
CA GLY A 313 -6.96 33.42 36.87
C GLY A 313 -7.13 33.99 35.47
N THR A 314 -8.32 33.84 34.89
CA THR A 314 -8.90 34.88 34.02
C THR A 314 -10.34 35.20 34.47
N PRO A 315 -10.68 36.47 34.74
CA PRO A 315 -12.06 36.86 34.97
C PRO A 315 -12.82 36.91 33.64
N SER A 316 -13.93 36.18 33.57
CA SER A 316 -15.11 36.44 32.73
C SER A 316 -14.89 36.72 31.23
N LEU A 317 -14.59 35.69 30.42
CA LEU A 317 -14.92 35.64 28.97
C LEU A 317 -15.53 34.28 28.55
N HIS A 318 -16.11 33.53 29.51
CA HIS A 318 -16.55 32.16 29.29
C HIS A 318 -17.82 31.93 28.42
N PRO A 319 -18.78 32.86 28.22
CA PRO A 319 -19.98 32.55 27.44
C PRO A 319 -19.73 32.50 25.93
N ALA A 320 -18.89 33.39 25.39
CA ALA A 320 -18.69 33.54 23.95
C ALA A 320 -17.81 32.41 23.36
N LEU A 321 -16.70 32.08 24.02
CA LEU A 321 -15.81 31.00 23.58
C LEU A 321 -16.43 29.61 23.74
N ALA A 322 -17.31 29.41 24.75
CA ALA A 322 -18.08 28.18 24.88
C ALA A 322 -19.17 28.06 23.81
N HIS A 323 -19.77 29.18 23.40
CA HIS A 323 -20.74 29.21 22.30
C HIS A 323 -20.06 28.92 20.95
N ASP A 324 -18.89 29.49 20.68
CA ASP A 324 -18.12 29.23 19.45
C ASP A 324 -17.64 27.77 19.38
N SER A 325 -17.18 27.20 20.50
CA SER A 325 -16.82 25.79 20.60
C SER A 325 -18.01 24.85 20.40
N PHE A 326 -19.18 25.21 20.93
CA PHE A 326 -20.43 24.45 20.74
C PHE A 326 -20.93 24.53 19.29
N LEU A 327 -20.90 25.71 18.68
CA LEU A 327 -21.29 25.89 17.28
C LEU A 327 -20.35 25.12 16.34
N HIS A 328 -19.05 25.14 16.60
CA HIS A 328 -18.08 24.36 15.83
C HIS A 328 -18.29 22.84 15.97
N GLN A 329 -18.61 22.37 17.17
CA GLN A 329 -18.95 20.96 17.41
C GLN A 329 -20.23 20.53 16.67
N VAL A 330 -21.26 21.39 16.64
CA VAL A 330 -22.51 21.14 15.90
C VAL A 330 -22.27 21.11 14.38
N GLU A 331 -21.39 21.97 13.87
CA GLU A 331 -20.98 21.95 12.46
C GLU A 331 -20.26 20.65 12.08
N LEU A 332 -19.32 20.20 12.92
CA LEU A 332 -18.61 18.93 12.71
C LEU A 332 -19.56 17.72 12.77
N GLU A 333 -20.53 17.72 13.69
CA GLU A 333 -21.54 16.67 13.78
C GLU A 333 -22.47 16.67 12.55
N ARG A 334 -22.80 17.85 12.03
CA ARG A 334 -23.56 18.00 10.79
C ARG A 334 -22.77 17.51 9.57
N GLU A 335 -21.49 17.84 9.48
CA GLU A 335 -20.60 17.34 8.42
C GLU A 335 -20.44 15.83 8.49
N ARG A 336 -20.27 15.27 9.68
CA ARG A 336 -20.21 13.82 9.90
C ARG A 336 -21.49 13.13 9.47
N ALA A 337 -22.66 13.69 9.82
CA ALA A 337 -23.95 13.16 9.39
C ALA A 337 -24.10 13.22 7.86
N GLN A 338 -23.68 14.31 7.21
CA GLN A 338 -23.69 14.42 5.75
C GLN A 338 -22.76 13.41 5.07
N LEU A 339 -21.55 13.22 5.61
CA LEU A 339 -20.61 12.24 5.10
C LEU A 339 -21.14 10.81 5.26
N MET A 340 -21.81 10.50 6.37
CA MET A 340 -22.48 9.21 6.58
C MET A 340 -23.59 8.97 5.55
N VAL A 341 -24.42 9.99 5.26
CA VAL A 341 -25.46 9.88 4.22
C VAL A 341 -24.82 9.67 2.83
N ARG A 342 -23.75 10.40 2.50
CA ARG A 342 -23.04 10.21 1.22
C ARG A 342 -22.38 8.84 1.12
N ALA A 343 -21.81 8.33 2.20
CA ALA A 343 -21.21 7.00 2.25
C ALA A 343 -22.25 5.90 2.04
N THR A 344 -23.38 5.96 2.75
CA THR A 344 -24.48 4.99 2.58
C THR A 344 -25.09 5.04 1.19
N MET A 345 -25.24 6.22 0.58
CA MET A 345 -25.66 6.34 -0.81
C MET A 345 -24.65 5.70 -1.78
N ALA A 346 -23.35 5.89 -1.55
CA ALA A 346 -22.32 5.26 -2.39
C ALA A 346 -22.30 3.73 -2.22
N GLU A 347 -22.48 3.21 -1.01
CA GLU A 347 -22.63 1.77 -0.74
C GLU A 347 -23.85 1.18 -1.46
N GLN A 348 -24.97 1.91 -1.47
CA GLN A 348 -26.16 1.51 -2.22
C GLN A 348 -25.90 1.48 -3.72
N GLN A 349 -25.22 2.50 -4.28
CA GLN A 349 -24.84 2.53 -5.69
C GLN A 349 -23.90 1.39 -6.07
N LEU A 350 -22.93 1.07 -5.21
CA LEU A 350 -22.04 -0.09 -5.41
C LEU A 350 -22.82 -1.40 -5.38
N SER A 351 -23.82 -1.53 -4.49
CA SER A 351 -24.68 -2.71 -4.42
C SER A 351 -25.53 -2.88 -5.69
N GLU A 352 -26.08 -1.78 -6.22
CA GLU A 352 -26.83 -1.78 -7.49
C GLU A 352 -25.95 -2.15 -8.69
N LEU A 353 -24.71 -1.64 -8.74
CA LEU A 353 -23.74 -2.01 -9.77
C LEU A 353 -23.31 -3.47 -9.64
N GLN A 354 -23.12 -3.97 -8.42
CA GLN A 354 -22.80 -5.36 -8.16
C GLN A 354 -23.95 -6.27 -8.62
N GLU A 355 -25.20 -5.93 -8.30
CA GLU A 355 -26.36 -6.69 -8.75
C GLU A 355 -26.49 -6.68 -10.28
N TYR A 356 -26.23 -5.53 -10.91
CA TYR A 356 -26.18 -5.44 -12.38
C TYR A 356 -25.10 -6.36 -12.95
N VAL A 357 -23.89 -6.34 -12.42
CA VAL A 357 -22.79 -7.22 -12.85
C VAL A 357 -23.18 -8.69 -12.68
N ASP A 358 -23.75 -9.08 -11.54
CA ASP A 358 -24.15 -10.46 -11.27
C ASP A 358 -25.26 -10.94 -12.21
N GLN A 359 -26.29 -10.10 -12.44
CA GLN A 359 -27.35 -10.40 -13.39
C GLN A 359 -26.82 -10.53 -14.82
N HIS A 360 -25.93 -9.64 -15.24
CA HIS A 360 -25.41 -9.62 -16.61
C HIS A 360 -24.35 -10.69 -16.86
N LEU A 361 -23.44 -10.95 -15.91
CA LEU A 361 -22.47 -12.05 -16.01
C LEU A 361 -23.15 -13.41 -16.08
N GLY A 362 -24.21 -13.63 -15.28
CA GLY A 362 -25.02 -14.84 -15.35
C GLY A 362 -25.63 -15.05 -16.75
N ARG A 363 -26.21 -13.98 -17.32
CA ARG A 363 -26.78 -13.99 -18.68
C ARG A 363 -25.73 -14.20 -19.76
N TYR A 364 -24.59 -13.51 -19.70
CA TYR A 364 -23.50 -13.70 -20.66
C TYR A 364 -22.92 -15.10 -20.60
N LYS A 365 -22.77 -15.68 -19.41
CA LYS A 365 -22.32 -17.07 -19.25
C LYS A 365 -23.29 -18.05 -19.90
N GLN A 366 -24.59 -17.88 -19.69
CA GLN A 366 -25.63 -18.69 -20.33
C GLN A 366 -25.64 -18.52 -21.86
N GLU A 367 -25.48 -17.28 -22.35
CA GLU A 367 -25.43 -17.01 -23.79
C GLU A 367 -24.17 -17.58 -24.44
N ILE A 368 -23.00 -17.46 -23.81
CA ILE A 368 -21.76 -18.10 -24.27
C ILE A 368 -21.94 -19.63 -24.31
N GLN A 369 -22.62 -20.22 -23.33
CA GLN A 369 -22.92 -21.65 -23.35
C GLN A 369 -23.91 -22.03 -24.46
N ARG A 370 -24.93 -21.20 -24.72
CA ARG A 370 -25.88 -21.39 -25.83
C ARG A 370 -25.17 -21.30 -27.18
N LEU A 371 -24.37 -20.26 -27.40
CA LEU A 371 -23.58 -20.06 -28.62
C LEU A 371 -22.59 -21.21 -28.83
N ARG A 372 -21.91 -21.67 -27.78
CA ARG A 372 -21.03 -22.86 -27.87
C ARG A 372 -21.79 -24.14 -28.22
N LYS A 373 -23.03 -24.32 -27.73
CA LYS A 373 -23.87 -25.47 -28.12
C LYS A 373 -24.25 -25.35 -29.59
N LEU A 374 -24.72 -24.18 -30.03
CA LEU A 374 -25.12 -23.92 -31.41
C LEU A 374 -23.96 -24.14 -32.41
N VAL A 375 -22.75 -23.67 -32.08
CA VAL A 375 -21.54 -23.89 -32.87
C VAL A 375 -21.13 -25.37 -32.90
N LYS A 376 -21.42 -26.14 -31.84
CA LYS A 376 -21.15 -27.59 -31.80
C LYS A 376 -22.19 -28.42 -32.53
N THR A 377 -23.43 -27.97 -32.65
CA THR A 377 -24.52 -28.71 -33.32
C THR A 377 -24.76 -28.31 -34.77
N GLY A 378 -24.17 -27.22 -35.28
CA GLY A 378 -24.17 -26.91 -36.71
C GLY A 378 -25.52 -26.57 -37.35
N ASP A 379 -26.60 -26.43 -36.57
CA ASP A 379 -27.94 -26.13 -37.08
C ASP A 379 -28.27 -24.62 -37.03
N PRO A 380 -28.54 -23.97 -38.17
CA PRO A 380 -28.87 -22.54 -38.23
C PRO A 380 -30.37 -22.24 -38.08
N GLN A 381 -31.19 -23.16 -37.57
CA GLN A 381 -32.65 -23.01 -37.58
C GLN A 381 -33.26 -23.15 -36.18
N GLY A 382 -33.39 -22.01 -35.51
CA GLY A 382 -34.03 -21.88 -34.19
C GLY A 382 -34.24 -20.42 -33.80
N VAL A 383 -34.59 -19.58 -34.78
CA VAL A 383 -35.10 -18.23 -34.55
C VAL A 383 -36.57 -18.37 -34.19
N GLU A 384 -36.90 -18.64 -32.92
CA GLU A 384 -38.28 -18.53 -32.47
C GLU A 384 -38.40 -18.06 -31.02
N ALA A 385 -39.23 -17.02 -30.87
CA ALA A 385 -39.78 -16.40 -29.67
C ALA A 385 -38.81 -15.73 -28.68
N ILE A 386 -38.62 -14.42 -28.86
CA ILE A 386 -38.21 -13.48 -27.80
C ILE A 386 -39.46 -13.13 -26.97
N PRO A 387 -39.56 -13.47 -25.66
CA PRO A 387 -40.40 -12.71 -24.76
C PRO A 387 -39.61 -11.44 -24.38
N SER A 388 -40.05 -10.29 -24.90
CA SER A 388 -39.55 -8.99 -24.48
C SER A 388 -39.99 -8.73 -23.04
N SER A 389 -39.18 -9.17 -22.05
CA SER A 389 -39.31 -8.72 -20.67
C SER A 389 -38.44 -7.48 -20.48
N ARG A 390 -38.97 -6.33 -20.92
CA ARG A 390 -38.46 -5.01 -20.49
C ARG A 390 -38.30 -5.02 -18.95
N PRO A 391 -37.14 -4.64 -18.39
CA PRO A 391 -37.04 -4.41 -16.96
C PRO A 391 -37.94 -3.22 -16.60
N ARG A 392 -38.97 -3.48 -15.80
CA ARG A 392 -39.82 -2.46 -15.19
C ARG A 392 -38.92 -1.58 -14.32
N ARG A 393 -38.79 -0.30 -14.69
CA ARG A 393 -38.08 0.71 -13.90
C ARG A 393 -38.65 0.75 -12.46
N PRO A 394 -37.81 0.79 -11.42
CA PRO A 394 -38.27 1.07 -10.07
C PRO A 394 -38.86 2.48 -10.04
N ARG A 395 -40.10 2.60 -9.55
CA ARG A 395 -40.72 3.89 -9.23
C ARG A 395 -39.90 4.54 -8.12
N THR A 396 -39.33 5.69 -8.39
CA THR A 396 -38.78 6.59 -7.37
C THR A 396 -39.94 6.98 -6.43
N ARG A 397 -39.91 6.47 -5.20
CA ARG A 397 -40.79 6.92 -4.12
C ARG A 397 -40.05 8.03 -3.39
N SER A 398 -40.37 9.26 -3.78
CA SER A 398 -40.07 10.44 -2.98
C SER A 398 -40.95 10.41 -1.73
N HIS A 399 -40.32 10.44 -0.57
CA HIS A 399 -40.86 11.01 0.67
C HIS A 399 -39.71 11.66 1.43
#